data_AF-K0RZL2-F1
#
_entry.id   AF-K0RZL2-F1
#
_cell.length_a   1.000
_cell.length_b   1.000
_cell.length_c   1.000
_cell.angle_alpha   90.00
_cell.angle_beta   90.00
_cell.angle_gamma   90.00
#
_symmetry.space_group_name_H-M   'P 1'
#
loop_
_entity.id
_entity.type
_entity.pdbx_description
1 polymer ?
#
loop_
_entity_poly.entity_id
_entity_poly.type
_entity_poly.pdbx_seq_one_letter_code
_entity_poly.pdbx_strand_id
1 'polypeptide(L)'
;PSTEGGAEKMAGAIADSVTPRASDKASVEALKKLILDGVSSKGAATPGTILKFDCSSSGDVRVSVDGVEIGSAPGIQQAFCDVFLDDKAVSPKFRESCIEECCS
;
A
#
# COMPACT_ATOMS: atom_id res chain seq x y z
N PRO A 1 -17.68 -0.34 -19.58
CA PRO A 1 -17.57 -1.52 -18.69
C PRO A 1 -16.78 -1.14 -17.44
N SER A 2 -17.45 -1.21 -16.28
CA SER A 2 -17.04 -0.61 -15.01
C SER A 2 -15.68 -1.13 -14.54
N THR A 3 -14.71 -0.23 -14.47
CA THR A 3 -13.34 -0.43 -14.00
C THR A 3 -13.22 -0.51 -12.48
N GLU A 4 -14.31 -0.19 -11.79
CA GLU A 4 -14.53 -0.22 -10.34
C GLU A 4 -14.05 -1.55 -9.72
N GLY A 5 -14.48 -2.69 -10.26
CA GLY A 5 -14.14 -4.00 -9.69
C GLY A 5 -12.63 -4.36 -9.69
N GLY A 6 -11.81 -3.72 -10.52
CA GLY A 6 -10.35 -3.91 -10.50
C GLY A 6 -9.68 -3.12 -9.37
N ALA A 7 -10.09 -1.86 -9.21
CA ALA A 7 -9.60 -0.98 -8.16
C ALA A 7 -10.00 -1.49 -6.77
N GLU A 8 -11.25 -1.91 -6.58
CA GLU A 8 -11.73 -2.52 -5.34
C GLU A 8 -10.91 -3.75 -4.93
N LYS A 9 -10.63 -4.65 -5.89
CA LYS A 9 -9.88 -5.88 -5.61
C LYS A 9 -8.44 -5.59 -5.22
N MET A 10 -7.79 -4.66 -5.91
CA MET A 10 -6.42 -4.24 -5.58
C MET A 10 -6.35 -3.58 -4.21
N ALA A 11 -7.23 -2.61 -3.95
CA ALA A 11 -7.30 -1.91 -2.67
C ALA A 11 -7.60 -2.89 -1.53
N GLY A 12 -8.55 -3.81 -1.75
CA GLY A 12 -8.91 -4.87 -0.81
C GLY A 12 -7.74 -5.80 -0.49
N ALA A 13 -7.04 -6.32 -1.49
CA ALA A 13 -5.90 -7.22 -1.28
C ALA A 13 -4.76 -6.57 -0.48
N ILE A 14 -4.50 -5.29 -0.71
CA ILE A 14 -3.50 -4.53 0.07
C ILE A 14 -3.99 -4.36 1.51
N ALA A 15 -5.24 -3.92 1.71
CA ALA A 15 -5.83 -3.76 3.04
C ALA A 15 -5.83 -5.07 3.84
N ASP A 16 -6.18 -6.19 3.21
CA ASP A 16 -6.19 -7.53 3.82
C ASP A 16 -4.79 -7.96 4.26
N SER A 17 -3.75 -7.58 3.50
CA SER A 17 -2.35 -7.87 3.83
C SER A 17 -1.84 -7.06 5.03
N VAL A 18 -2.33 -5.83 5.20
CA VAL A 18 -1.94 -4.89 6.26
C VAL A 18 -2.73 -5.15 7.55
N THR A 19 -4.00 -5.51 7.44
CA THR A 19 -4.93 -5.75 8.57
C THR A 19 -4.36 -6.60 9.71
N PRO A 20 -3.69 -7.75 9.48
CA PRO A 20 -3.17 -8.56 10.59
C PRO A 20 -2.00 -7.93 11.34
N ARG A 21 -1.39 -6.88 10.79
CA ARG A 21 -0.23 -6.16 11.35
C ARG A 21 -0.61 -4.82 11.95
N ALA A 22 -1.72 -4.25 11.54
CA ALA A 22 -2.21 -2.96 12.02
C ALA A 22 -3.05 -3.10 13.30
N SER A 23 -2.78 -2.25 14.29
CA SER A 23 -3.65 -2.09 15.46
C SER A 23 -4.88 -1.22 15.16
N ASP A 24 -4.74 -0.25 14.26
CA ASP A 24 -5.82 0.65 13.85
C ASP A 24 -6.43 0.24 12.50
N LYS A 25 -7.58 -0.41 12.56
CA LYS A 25 -8.33 -0.84 11.38
C LYS A 25 -8.96 0.33 10.61
N ALA A 26 -9.26 1.45 11.27
CA ALA A 26 -9.83 2.61 10.59
C ALA A 26 -8.82 3.22 9.62
N SER A 27 -7.54 3.25 10.03
CA SER A 27 -6.45 3.70 9.17
C SER A 27 -6.15 2.74 8.01
N VAL A 28 -6.37 1.42 8.19
CA VAL A 28 -6.31 0.45 7.08
C VAL A 28 -7.44 0.69 6.07
N GLU A 29 -8.66 0.97 6.53
CA GLU A 29 -9.77 1.34 5.63
C GLU A 29 -9.52 2.69 4.95
N ALA A 30 -8.87 3.64 5.62
CA ALA A 30 -8.43 4.89 5.00
C ALA A 30 -7.42 4.64 3.86
N LEU A 31 -6.43 3.77 4.08
CA LEU A 31 -5.48 3.36 3.04
C LEU A 31 -6.20 2.72 1.84
N LYS A 32 -7.12 1.80 2.10
CA LYS A 32 -7.95 1.15 1.07
C LYS A 32 -8.71 2.20 0.25
N LYS A 33 -9.34 3.15 0.93
CA LYS A 33 -10.09 4.22 0.28
C LYS A 33 -9.19 5.10 -0.59
N LEU A 34 -8.00 5.48 -0.11
CA LEU A 34 -7.05 6.28 -0.88
C LEU A 34 -6.61 5.57 -2.17
N ILE A 35 -6.36 4.26 -2.12
CA ILE A 35 -6.03 3.46 -3.31
C ILE A 35 -7.20 3.44 -4.29
N LEU A 36 -8.41 3.16 -3.78
CA LEU A 36 -9.62 3.10 -4.59
C LEU A 36 -9.92 4.45 -5.26
N ASP A 37 -9.90 5.54 -4.50
CA ASP A 37 -10.13 6.89 -5.00
C ASP A 37 -9.07 7.27 -6.04
N GLY A 38 -7.80 6.98 -5.76
CA GLY A 38 -6.69 7.27 -6.67
C GLY A 38 -6.83 6.55 -8.00
N VAL A 39 -7.09 5.24 -7.98
CA VAL A 39 -7.26 4.44 -9.21
C VAL A 39 -8.54 4.81 -9.95
N SER A 40 -9.64 5.05 -9.22
CA SER A 40 -10.93 5.44 -9.80
C SER A 40 -10.86 6.82 -10.47
N SER A 41 -10.14 7.77 -9.89
CA SER A 41 -9.95 9.11 -10.46
C SER A 41 -9.21 9.07 -11.80
N LYS A 42 -8.28 8.12 -11.97
CA LYS A 42 -7.59 7.82 -13.23
C LYS A 42 -8.51 7.08 -14.22
N GLY A 43 -9.55 6.41 -13.72
CA GLY A 43 -10.45 5.54 -14.48
C GLY A 43 -10.10 4.07 -14.30
N ALA A 44 -8.83 3.68 -14.45
CA ALA A 44 -8.37 2.31 -14.21
C ALA A 44 -6.86 2.23 -13.96
N ALA A 45 -6.42 1.20 -13.24
CA ALA A 45 -5.01 0.81 -13.19
C ALA A 45 -4.68 -0.04 -14.42
N THR A 46 -3.79 0.47 -15.28
CA THR A 46 -3.32 -0.20 -16.50
C THR A 46 -1.84 -0.58 -16.35
N PRO A 47 -1.28 -1.47 -17.18
CA PRO A 47 0.16 -1.70 -17.20
C PRO A 47 0.93 -0.38 -17.32
N GLY A 48 1.90 -0.17 -16.44
CA GLY A 48 2.64 1.09 -16.31
C GLY A 48 2.07 2.11 -15.32
N THR A 49 0.87 1.89 -14.77
CA THR A 49 0.37 2.69 -13.64
C THR A 49 1.24 2.47 -12.41
N ILE A 50 1.67 3.56 -11.78
CA ILE A 50 2.52 3.53 -10.59
C ILE A 50 1.69 3.90 -9.38
N LEU A 51 1.51 2.94 -8.47
CA LEU A 51 1.02 3.20 -7.12
C LEU A 51 2.23 3.33 -6.21
N LYS A 52 2.51 4.53 -5.73
CA LYS A 52 3.60 4.78 -4.79
C LYS A 52 3.03 4.95 -3.38
N PHE A 53 3.60 4.20 -2.45
CA PHE A 53 3.35 4.27 -1.01
C PHE A 53 4.61 4.83 -0.33
N ASP A 54 4.56 6.08 0.10
CA ASP A 54 5.68 6.73 0.77
C ASP A 54 5.56 6.55 2.29
N CYS A 55 6.49 5.75 2.84
CA CYS A 55 6.58 5.44 4.28
C CYS A 55 7.74 6.20 4.97
N SER A 56 8.32 7.21 4.31
CA SER A 56 9.45 7.99 4.87
C SER A 56 9.02 8.95 5.99
N SER A 57 7.75 9.35 6.00
CA SER A 57 7.15 10.18 7.04
C SER A 57 6.83 9.31 8.25
N SER A 58 7.24 9.72 9.45
CA SER A 58 6.99 8.95 10.67
C SER A 58 5.49 8.72 10.88
N GLY A 59 5.08 7.46 10.95
CA GLY A 59 3.72 7.04 11.29
C GLY A 59 2.76 6.93 10.11
N ASP A 60 3.05 7.57 8.99
CA ASP A 60 2.09 7.75 7.89
C ASP A 60 2.49 6.97 6.62
N VAL A 61 1.48 6.54 5.86
CA VAL A 61 1.65 6.02 4.49
C VAL A 61 1.00 7.01 3.52
N ARG A 62 1.81 7.75 2.77
CA ARG A 62 1.29 8.64 1.72
C ARG A 62 1.08 7.88 0.43
N VAL A 63 -0.08 8.05 -0.19
CA VAL A 63 -0.48 7.35 -1.42
C VAL A 63 -0.43 8.32 -2.58
N SER A 64 0.20 7.90 -3.67
CA SER A 64 0.16 8.62 -4.94
C SER A 64 -0.06 7.66 -6.11
N VAL A 65 -0.78 8.13 -7.12
CA VAL A 65 -1.06 7.40 -8.37
C VAL A 65 -0.52 8.21 -9.53
N ASP A 66 0.41 7.64 -10.29
CA ASP A 66 1.11 8.31 -11.41
C ASP A 66 1.71 9.68 -11.02
N GLY A 67 2.27 9.76 -9.82
CA GLY A 67 2.91 10.97 -9.29
C GLY A 67 1.93 11.99 -8.70
N VAL A 68 0.62 11.77 -8.77
CA VAL A 68 -0.38 12.62 -8.12
C VAL A 68 -0.64 12.11 -6.71
N GLU A 69 -0.38 12.95 -5.70
CA GLU A 69 -0.70 12.63 -4.30
C GLU A 69 -2.21 12.58 -4.10
N ILE A 70 -2.68 11.49 -3.49
CA ILE A 70 -4.09 11.27 -3.16
C ILE A 70 -4.36 11.61 -1.70
N GLY A 71 -3.43 11.28 -0.80
CA GLY A 71 -3.53 11.58 0.63
C GLY A 71 -2.63 10.69 1.49
N SER A 72 -2.88 10.69 2.80
CA SER A 72 -2.10 9.95 3.80
C SER A 72 -3.00 9.08 4.68
N ALA A 73 -2.57 7.85 4.96
CA ALA A 73 -3.15 6.98 5.97
C ALA A 73 -2.23 6.98 7.22
N PRO A 74 -2.66 7.56 8.35
CA PRO A 74 -1.83 7.70 9.53
C PRO A 74 -1.74 6.41 10.36
N GLY A 75 -0.74 6.32 11.23
CA GLY A 75 -0.62 5.27 12.25
C GLY A 75 -0.35 3.84 11.75
N ILE A 76 -0.17 3.61 10.45
CA ILE A 76 -0.03 2.27 9.86
C ILE A 76 1.30 2.04 9.12
N GLN A 77 2.22 3.00 9.13
CA GLN A 77 3.50 2.93 8.41
C GLN A 77 4.26 1.63 8.69
N GLN A 78 4.50 1.28 9.95
CA GLN A 78 5.22 0.05 10.30
C GLN A 78 4.46 -1.20 9.83
N ALA A 79 3.15 -1.26 10.11
CA ALA A 79 2.31 -2.38 9.70
C ALA A 79 2.31 -2.59 8.18
N PHE A 80 2.37 -1.51 7.40
CA PHE A 80 2.48 -1.56 5.95
C PHE A 80 3.87 -2.04 5.50
N CYS A 81 4.95 -1.52 6.07
CA CYS A 81 6.31 -1.98 5.78
C CYS A 81 6.49 -3.48 6.11
N ASP A 82 5.93 -3.93 7.22
CA ASP A 82 6.02 -5.32 7.69
C ASP A 82 5.37 -6.32 6.72
N VAL A 83 4.42 -5.89 5.87
CA VAL A 83 3.89 -6.73 4.77
C VAL A 83 5.01 -7.24 3.86
N PHE A 84 6.09 -6.47 3.72
CA PHE A 84 7.22 -6.78 2.85
C PHE A 84 8.50 -7.17 3.60
N LEU A 85 8.64 -6.77 4.87
CA LEU A 85 9.90 -6.86 5.59
C LEU A 85 9.89 -7.82 6.80
N ASP A 86 8.72 -8.25 7.28
CA ASP A 86 8.64 -9.19 8.40
C ASP A 86 8.80 -10.66 7.97
N ASP A 87 8.85 -11.59 8.93
CA ASP A 87 9.02 -13.02 8.66
C ASP A 87 7.84 -13.66 7.90
N LYS A 88 6.70 -12.96 7.81
CA LYS A 88 5.50 -13.37 7.07
C LYS A 88 5.33 -12.51 5.82
N ALA A 89 6.41 -11.95 5.29
CA ALA A 89 6.39 -11.08 4.13
C ALA A 89 5.76 -11.77 2.92
N VAL A 90 4.97 -11.02 2.16
CA VAL A 90 4.31 -11.53 0.94
C VAL A 90 5.29 -11.85 -0.19
N SER A 91 6.54 -11.38 -0.08
CA SER A 91 7.64 -11.69 -0.98
C SER A 91 8.93 -11.93 -0.18
N PRO A 92 9.20 -13.17 0.25
CA PRO A 92 10.40 -13.51 1.02
C PRO A 92 11.70 -13.09 0.32
N LYS A 93 11.78 -13.25 -1.01
CA LYS A 93 12.95 -12.85 -1.80
C LYS A 93 13.21 -11.33 -1.77
N PHE A 94 12.15 -10.53 -1.74
CA PHE A 94 12.31 -9.08 -1.63
C PHE A 94 12.88 -8.70 -0.27
N ARG A 95 12.37 -9.32 0.81
CA ARG A 95 12.91 -9.16 2.16
C ARG A 95 14.38 -9.54 2.24
N GLU A 96 14.76 -10.71 1.71
CA GLU A 96 16.15 -11.19 1.69
C GLU A 96 17.07 -10.17 1.01
N SER A 97 16.68 -9.65 -0.16
CA SER A 97 17.44 -8.60 -0.86
C SER A 97 17.60 -7.32 -0.02
N CYS A 98 16.56 -6.90 0.71
CA CYS A 98 16.68 -5.76 1.62
C CYS A 98 17.67 -6.04 2.76
N ILE A 99 17.67 -7.23 3.35
CA ILE A 99 18.61 -7.60 4.41
C ILE A 99 20.05 -7.60 3.88
N GLU A 100 20.27 -8.19 2.69
CA GLU A 100 21.59 -8.29 2.08
C GLU A 100 22.18 -6.93 1.69
N GLU A 101 21.35 -6.03 1.14
CA GLU A 101 21.83 -4.76 0.55
C GLU A 101 21.71 -3.54 1.47
N CYS A 102 20.81 -3.57 2.47
CA CYS A 102 20.56 -2.42 3.35
C CYS A 102 21.08 -2.60 4.78
N CYS A 103 21.41 -3.82 5.19
CA CYS A 103 21.87 -4.13 6.55
C CYS A 103 23.29 -4.70 6.59
N SER A 104 24.00 -4.66 5.45
CA SER A 104 25.40 -5.05 5.31
C SER A 104 26.39 -3.97 5.78
#